data_AF-A0A0A2IM88-F1
#
_entry.id   AF-A0A0A2IM88-F1
#
_cell.length_a   1.000
_cell.length_b   1.000
_cell.length_c   1.000
_cell.angle_alpha   90.00
_cell.angle_beta   90.00
_cell.angle_gamma   90.00
#
_symmetry.space_group_name_H-M   'P 1'
#
loop_
_entity.id
_entity.type
_entity.pdbx_description
1 polymer ?
#
loop_
_entity_poly.entity_id
_entity_poly.type
_entity_poly.pdbx_seq_one_letter_code
_entity_poly.pdbx_strand_id
1 'polypeptide(L)'
;MVFPLFDNLCVPIGVYLSGGIDSSAIGGMVTEISRKEHVKLGNEETSRVTCFSVAFLETSGYDESHVAERTAEWLRVKTIKKIITEDTLAEDFEDAVFHCEHHHYDLNSVAKFAPSTLPQELGINVVLTGEGSDEHFAGYPCFHVEFLREADGASPDSELTKNGELRENLFKSAQQEMKGIWERVGGTVLDNVPAPQSSAGPGAFDTCDTLLA
;
A
#
# COMPACT_ATOMS: atom_id res chain seq x y z
N MET A 1 9.16 -3.82 36.32
CA MET A 1 7.73 -3.71 35.94
C MET A 1 7.64 -4.04 34.48
N VAL A 2 7.36 -5.30 34.16
CA VAL A 2 7.06 -5.75 32.80
C VAL A 2 5.55 -5.54 32.67
N PHE A 3 5.13 -4.64 31.78
CA PHE A 3 3.71 -4.48 31.47
C PHE A 3 3.21 -5.78 30.85
N PRO A 4 2.13 -6.39 31.37
CA PRO A 4 1.49 -7.52 30.71
C PRO A 4 0.70 -6.97 29.52
N LEU A 5 1.37 -6.77 28.38
CA LEU A 5 0.67 -6.60 27.13
C LEU A 5 0.15 -7.98 26.69
N PHE A 6 -1.13 -8.04 26.31
CA PHE A 6 -1.80 -9.10 25.54
C PHE A 6 -2.63 -10.18 26.25
N ASP A 7 -2.83 -10.16 27.56
CA ASP A 7 -3.64 -11.22 28.19
C ASP A 7 -5.18 -11.07 28.04
N ASN A 8 -5.73 -9.95 27.54
CA ASN A 8 -7.18 -9.79 27.37
C ASN A 8 -7.58 -8.71 26.33
N LEU A 9 -7.27 -8.89 25.04
CA LEU A 9 -8.04 -8.18 24.00
C LEU A 9 -9.41 -8.88 23.83
N CYS A 10 -10.34 -8.64 24.76
CA CYS A 10 -11.76 -8.98 24.57
C CYS A 10 -12.45 -7.97 23.64
N VAL A 11 -11.75 -7.45 22.63
CA VAL A 11 -12.31 -6.52 21.63
C VAL A 11 -12.15 -7.13 20.24
N PRO A 12 -13.20 -7.08 19.40
CA PRO A 12 -13.11 -7.56 18.02
C PRO A 12 -11.99 -6.87 17.24
N ILE A 13 -11.24 -7.65 16.48
CA ILE A 13 -10.16 -7.20 15.61
C ILE A 13 -10.53 -7.44 14.14
N GLY A 14 -10.41 -6.40 13.34
CA GLY A 14 -10.51 -6.44 11.88
C GLY A 14 -9.15 -6.37 11.21
N VAL A 15 -9.12 -6.65 9.91
CA VAL A 15 -7.95 -6.45 9.06
C VAL A 15 -8.38 -5.71 7.79
N TYR A 16 -7.71 -4.62 7.42
CA TYR A 16 -7.83 -4.09 6.07
C TYR A 16 -7.07 -5.00 5.11
N LEU A 17 -7.78 -5.56 4.15
CA LEU A 17 -7.25 -6.49 3.16
C LEU A 17 -7.38 -5.85 1.78
N SER A 18 -6.24 -5.71 1.10
CA SER A 18 -6.14 -5.27 -0.30
C SER A 18 -5.65 -6.42 -1.17
N GLY A 19 -5.45 -6.18 -2.47
CA GLY A 19 -4.79 -7.13 -3.37
C GLY A 19 -3.27 -7.27 -3.12
N GLY A 20 -2.69 -6.39 -2.30
CA GLY A 20 -1.25 -6.33 -2.04
C GLY A 20 -0.74 -7.44 -1.13
N ILE A 21 0.58 -7.65 -1.18
CA ILE A 21 1.28 -8.67 -0.37
C ILE A 21 1.30 -8.32 1.12
N ASP A 22 1.35 -7.04 1.48
CA ASP A 22 1.54 -6.57 2.86
C ASP A 22 0.30 -6.83 3.70
N SER A 23 -0.86 -6.39 3.21
CA SER A 23 -2.15 -6.64 3.85
C SER A 23 -2.50 -8.13 3.88
N SER A 24 -2.14 -8.87 2.82
CA SER A 24 -2.29 -10.32 2.74
C SER A 24 -1.43 -11.05 3.80
N ALA A 25 -0.20 -10.60 4.02
CA ALA A 25 0.70 -11.15 5.03
C ALA A 25 0.13 -10.92 6.44
N ILE A 26 -0.34 -9.70 6.74
CA ILE A 26 -1.00 -9.39 8.02
C ILE A 26 -2.25 -10.27 8.21
N GLY A 27 -3.13 -10.34 7.21
CA GLY A 27 -4.32 -11.19 7.26
C GLY A 27 -4.00 -12.67 7.52
N GLY A 28 -2.94 -13.18 6.87
CA GLY A 28 -2.45 -14.55 7.08
C GLY A 28 -1.90 -14.78 8.48
N MET A 29 -1.05 -13.89 8.98
CA MET A 29 -0.46 -13.99 10.32
C MET A 29 -1.54 -13.96 11.41
N VAL A 30 -2.45 -12.99 11.35
CA VAL A 30 -3.52 -12.82 12.33
C VAL A 30 -4.45 -14.05 12.34
N THR A 31 -4.79 -14.56 11.16
CA THR A 31 -5.63 -15.75 11.02
C THR A 31 -4.93 -17.00 11.59
N GLU A 32 -3.64 -17.18 11.30
CA GLU A 32 -2.88 -18.34 11.78
C GLU A 32 -2.69 -18.32 13.29
N ILE A 33 -2.35 -17.16 13.86
CA ILE A 33 -2.21 -16.99 15.32
C ILE A 33 -3.55 -17.24 16.02
N SER A 34 -4.65 -16.66 15.51
CA SER A 34 -5.99 -16.88 16.06
C SER A 34 -6.37 -18.36 16.11
N ARG A 35 -6.04 -19.12 15.05
CA ARG A 35 -6.30 -20.57 14.98
C ARG A 35 -5.47 -21.35 15.97
N LYS A 36 -4.18 -21.04 16.10
CA LYS A 36 -3.25 -21.74 17.01
C LYS A 36 -3.61 -21.50 18.48
N GLU A 37 -3.80 -20.24 18.83
CA GLU A 37 -4.03 -19.82 20.22
C GLU A 37 -5.52 -19.93 20.63
N HIS A 38 -6.40 -20.33 19.72
CA HIS A 38 -7.85 -20.44 19.93
C HIS A 38 -8.49 -19.15 20.48
N VAL A 39 -7.91 -18.00 20.10
CA VAL A 39 -8.36 -16.67 20.53
C VAL A 39 -9.56 -16.25 19.68
N LYS A 40 -10.65 -15.86 20.36
CA LYS A 40 -11.78 -15.19 19.71
C LYS A 40 -11.38 -13.76 19.36
N LEU A 41 -11.18 -13.49 18.08
CA LEU A 41 -10.87 -12.15 17.57
C LEU A 41 -12.10 -11.37 17.09
N GLY A 42 -13.32 -11.81 17.43
CA GLY A 42 -14.54 -11.10 17.04
C GLY A 42 -15.58 -11.07 18.15
N ASN A 43 -16.78 -10.57 17.84
CA ASN A 43 -17.88 -10.40 18.78
C ASN A 43 -18.84 -11.62 18.81
N GLU A 44 -19.96 -11.51 19.53
CA GLU A 44 -20.98 -12.57 19.60
C GLU A 44 -21.52 -12.99 18.22
N GLU A 45 -21.49 -12.09 17.23
CA GLU A 45 -21.89 -12.36 15.85
C GLU A 45 -20.75 -12.85 14.94
N THR A 46 -19.48 -12.65 15.33
CA THR A 46 -18.31 -12.95 14.51
C THR A 46 -17.27 -13.73 15.34
N SER A 47 -17.22 -15.06 15.17
CA SER A 47 -16.25 -15.90 15.90
C SER A 47 -14.82 -15.86 15.33
N ARG A 48 -14.57 -15.07 14.27
CA ARG A 48 -13.35 -15.07 13.46
C ARG A 48 -12.98 -13.65 13.04
N VAL A 49 -11.74 -13.49 12.60
CA VAL A 49 -11.23 -12.28 11.94
C VAL A 49 -12.17 -11.86 10.81
N THR A 50 -12.52 -10.57 10.80
CA THR A 50 -13.27 -9.94 9.70
C THR A 50 -12.31 -9.08 8.89
N CYS A 51 -12.27 -9.31 7.58
CA CYS A 51 -11.50 -8.51 6.64
C CYS A 51 -12.38 -7.43 6.01
N PHE A 52 -11.81 -6.26 5.82
CA PHE A 52 -12.42 -5.12 5.17
C PHE A 52 -11.63 -4.81 3.90
N SER A 53 -12.29 -4.78 2.75
CA SER A 53 -11.67 -4.43 1.48
C SER A 53 -12.42 -3.27 0.85
N VAL A 54 -11.69 -2.48 0.07
CA VAL A 54 -12.27 -1.56 -0.90
C VAL A 54 -12.39 -2.28 -2.24
N ALA A 55 -13.43 -1.94 -2.99
CA ALA A 55 -13.59 -2.32 -4.39
C ALA A 55 -13.93 -1.06 -5.18
N PHE A 56 -13.38 -0.95 -6.38
CA PHE A 56 -13.75 0.09 -7.33
C PHE A 56 -14.70 -0.50 -8.38
N LEU A 57 -15.42 0.35 -9.11
CA LEU A 57 -16.22 -0.13 -10.24
C LEU A 57 -15.29 -0.80 -11.27
N GLU A 58 -15.69 -1.95 -11.84
CA GLU A 58 -14.87 -2.67 -12.84
C GLU A 58 -14.48 -1.77 -14.03
N THR A 59 -15.34 -0.80 -14.38
CA THR A 59 -15.10 0.19 -15.42
C THR A 59 -13.95 1.14 -15.13
N SER A 60 -13.46 1.21 -13.89
CA SER A 60 -12.36 2.09 -13.48
C SER A 60 -10.99 1.58 -13.93
N GLY A 61 -10.82 0.27 -14.13
CA GLY A 61 -9.51 -0.35 -14.40
C GLY A 61 -8.59 -0.47 -13.18
N TYR A 62 -9.04 -0.04 -11.99
CA TYR A 62 -8.29 -0.05 -10.73
C TYR A 62 -8.83 -1.06 -9.71
N ASP A 63 -9.79 -1.91 -10.08
CA ASP A 63 -10.39 -2.84 -9.13
C ASP A 63 -9.54 -4.09 -8.90
N GLU A 64 -8.87 -4.11 -7.75
CA GLU A 64 -8.09 -5.24 -7.25
C GLU A 64 -8.88 -6.14 -6.28
N SER A 65 -10.19 -5.88 -6.12
CA SER A 65 -11.01 -6.57 -5.11
C SER A 65 -11.02 -8.10 -5.28
N HIS A 66 -10.91 -8.58 -6.51
CA HIS A 66 -10.81 -10.00 -6.84
C HIS A 66 -9.57 -10.68 -6.24
N VAL A 67 -8.44 -9.97 -6.07
CA VAL A 67 -7.23 -10.51 -5.44
C VAL A 67 -7.44 -10.62 -3.92
N ALA A 68 -8.01 -9.57 -3.31
CA ALA A 68 -8.35 -9.55 -1.89
C ALA A 68 -9.35 -10.67 -1.54
N GLU A 69 -10.35 -10.90 -2.40
CA GLU A 69 -11.32 -12.00 -2.26
C GLU A 69 -10.65 -13.36 -2.26
N ARG A 70 -9.76 -13.63 -3.22
CA ARG A 70 -9.03 -14.89 -3.29
C ARG A 70 -8.22 -15.16 -2.02
N THR A 71 -7.57 -14.12 -1.48
CA THR A 71 -6.84 -14.23 -0.21
C THR A 71 -7.78 -14.54 0.95
N ALA A 72 -8.91 -13.84 1.05
CA ALA A 72 -9.89 -14.09 2.09
C ALA A 72 -10.51 -15.49 2.03
N GLU A 73 -10.83 -15.98 0.83
CA GLU A 73 -11.33 -17.34 0.61
C GLU A 73 -10.31 -18.39 1.06
N TRP A 74 -9.04 -18.20 0.69
CA TRP A 74 -7.95 -19.07 1.13
C TRP A 74 -7.80 -19.08 2.66
N LEU A 75 -7.93 -17.91 3.28
CA LEU A 75 -7.93 -17.75 4.74
C LEU A 75 -9.24 -18.19 5.42
N ARG A 76 -10.31 -18.46 4.66
CA ARG A 76 -11.65 -18.80 5.17
C ARG A 76 -12.17 -17.82 6.22
N VAL A 77 -11.93 -16.53 5.96
CA VAL A 77 -12.36 -15.40 6.80
C VAL A 77 -13.55 -14.68 6.16
N LYS A 78 -14.33 -13.96 6.97
CA LYS A 78 -15.41 -13.12 6.47
C LYS A 78 -14.79 -11.87 5.86
N THR A 79 -15.20 -11.50 4.64
CA THR A 79 -14.78 -10.24 4.02
C THR A 79 -15.98 -9.36 3.75
N ILE A 80 -15.83 -8.08 4.04
CA ILE A 80 -16.82 -7.04 3.80
C ILE A 80 -16.18 -6.04 2.85
N LYS A 81 -16.86 -5.79 1.72
CA LYS A 81 -16.36 -4.89 0.68
C LYS A 81 -17.16 -3.60 0.68
N LYS A 82 -16.48 -2.45 0.66
CA LYS A 82 -17.10 -1.15 0.32
C LYS A 82 -16.82 -0.87 -1.16
N ILE A 83 -17.87 -0.62 -1.93
CA ILE A 83 -17.71 -0.13 -3.30
C ILE A 83 -17.48 1.37 -3.21
N ILE A 84 -16.39 1.85 -3.81
CA ILE A 84 -16.04 3.26 -3.88
C ILE A 84 -16.32 3.76 -5.30
N THR A 85 -17.17 4.78 -5.39
CA THR A 85 -17.48 5.49 -6.63
C THR A 85 -16.92 6.90 -6.59
N GLU A 86 -16.94 7.60 -7.72
CA GLU A 86 -16.59 9.02 -7.77
C GLU A 86 -17.48 9.86 -6.86
N ASP A 87 -18.78 9.54 -6.78
CA ASP A 87 -19.71 10.20 -5.85
C ASP A 87 -19.29 9.97 -4.39
N THR A 88 -18.90 8.74 -4.01
CA THR A 88 -18.40 8.46 -2.66
C THR A 88 -17.15 9.29 -2.35
N LEU A 89 -16.21 9.38 -3.30
CA LEU A 89 -15.00 10.19 -3.12
C LEU A 89 -15.33 11.68 -3.00
N ALA A 90 -16.29 12.19 -3.76
CA ALA A 90 -16.70 13.59 -3.71
C ALA A 90 -17.42 13.94 -2.40
N GLU A 91 -18.29 13.06 -1.92
CA GLU A 91 -19.02 13.22 -0.66
C GLU A 91 -18.08 13.17 0.55
N ASP A 92 -17.14 12.22 0.57
CA ASP A 92 -16.22 12.01 1.69
C ASP A 92 -15.01 12.97 1.69
N PHE A 93 -14.82 13.77 0.63
CA PHE A 93 -13.63 14.60 0.44
C PHE A 93 -13.42 15.62 1.58
N GLU A 94 -14.46 16.38 1.92
CA GLU A 94 -14.38 17.43 2.95
C GLU A 94 -14.01 16.84 4.32
N ASP A 95 -14.69 15.78 4.72
CA ASP A 95 -14.46 15.10 6.00
C ASP A 95 -13.08 14.44 6.05
N ALA A 96 -12.66 13.78 4.97
CA ALA A 96 -11.33 13.18 4.88
C ALA A 96 -10.22 14.24 5.02
N VAL A 97 -10.33 15.37 4.34
CA VAL A 97 -9.37 16.48 4.45
C VAL A 97 -9.36 17.07 5.86
N PHE A 98 -10.55 17.27 6.45
CA PHE A 98 -10.69 17.78 7.81
C PHE A 98 -10.02 16.85 8.82
N HIS A 99 -10.24 15.55 8.73
CA HIS A 99 -9.67 14.56 9.66
C HIS A 99 -8.19 14.26 9.42
N CYS A 100 -7.71 14.34 8.18
CA CYS A 100 -6.30 14.14 7.88
C CYS A 100 -5.42 15.31 8.31
N GLU A 101 -5.96 16.54 8.37
CA GLU A 101 -5.23 17.78 8.66
C GLU A 101 -3.97 17.98 7.77
N HIS A 102 -3.96 17.35 6.59
CA HIS A 102 -2.84 17.37 5.65
C HIS A 102 -3.32 17.40 4.20
N HIS A 103 -2.55 18.10 3.36
CA HIS A 103 -2.80 18.14 1.93
C HIS A 103 -2.25 16.87 1.28
N HIS A 104 -3.02 16.31 0.35
CA HIS A 104 -2.63 15.15 -0.43
C HIS A 104 -2.70 15.54 -1.92
N TYR A 105 -1.78 15.03 -2.71
CA TYR A 105 -1.77 15.28 -4.16
C TYR A 105 -2.73 14.35 -4.91
N ASP A 106 -3.26 13.33 -4.24
CA ASP A 106 -4.21 12.35 -4.76
C ASP A 106 -5.41 12.14 -3.80
N LEU A 107 -6.33 11.26 -4.19
CA LEU A 107 -7.52 10.90 -3.41
C LEU A 107 -7.34 9.63 -2.57
N ASN A 108 -6.10 9.14 -2.36
CA ASN A 108 -5.87 7.91 -1.59
C ASN A 108 -6.32 8.05 -0.14
N SER A 109 -6.13 9.24 0.46
CA SER A 109 -6.61 9.52 1.82
C SER A 109 -8.13 9.43 1.93
N VAL A 110 -8.85 9.91 0.92
CA VAL A 110 -10.32 9.82 0.84
C VAL A 110 -10.78 8.38 0.65
N ALA A 111 -10.13 7.63 -0.24
CA ALA A 111 -10.42 6.22 -0.46
C ALA A 111 -10.14 5.34 0.78
N LYS A 112 -9.23 5.77 1.68
CA LYS A 112 -8.98 5.14 2.98
C LYS A 112 -9.96 5.60 4.05
N PHE A 113 -10.41 6.85 4.00
CA PHE A 113 -11.43 7.38 4.90
C PHE A 113 -12.78 6.69 4.70
N ALA A 114 -13.21 6.50 3.45
CA ALA A 114 -14.50 5.91 3.12
C ALA A 114 -14.77 4.54 3.82
N PRO A 115 -13.89 3.52 3.77
CA PRO A 115 -14.10 2.26 4.47
C PRO A 115 -13.91 2.32 5.99
N SER A 116 -13.42 3.45 6.55
CA SER A 116 -13.17 3.56 8.00
C SER A 116 -14.44 3.53 8.85
N THR A 117 -15.61 3.81 8.25
CA THR A 117 -16.91 3.72 8.93
C THR A 117 -17.34 2.27 9.15
N LEU A 118 -16.95 1.34 8.27
CA LEU A 118 -17.44 -0.04 8.29
C LEU A 118 -17.03 -0.83 9.56
N PRO A 119 -15.78 -0.78 10.04
CA PRO A 119 -15.44 -1.40 11.32
C PRO A 119 -16.28 -0.87 12.48
N GLN A 120 -16.50 0.45 12.52
CA GLN A 120 -17.28 1.10 13.58
C GLN A 120 -18.74 0.65 13.57
N GLU A 121 -19.37 0.59 12.39
CA GLU A 121 -20.75 0.10 12.21
C GLU A 121 -20.95 -1.35 12.71
N LEU A 122 -19.87 -2.14 12.72
CA LEU A 122 -19.87 -3.54 13.16
C LEU A 122 -19.33 -3.75 14.58
N GLY A 123 -19.04 -2.67 15.31
CA GLY A 123 -18.48 -2.73 16.66
C GLY A 123 -17.06 -3.31 16.71
N ILE A 124 -16.30 -3.19 15.61
CA ILE A 124 -14.89 -3.55 15.53
C ILE A 124 -14.05 -2.32 15.83
N ASN A 125 -13.42 -2.32 17.00
CA ASN A 125 -12.71 -1.16 17.53
C ASN A 125 -11.23 -1.13 17.12
N VAL A 126 -10.69 -2.25 16.65
CA VAL A 126 -9.28 -2.38 16.28
C VAL A 126 -9.20 -2.95 14.88
N VAL A 127 -8.45 -2.29 14.00
CA VAL A 127 -8.19 -2.79 12.64
C VAL A 127 -6.70 -2.77 12.38
N LEU A 128 -6.18 -3.88 11.85
CA LEU A 128 -4.80 -4.00 11.45
C LEU A 128 -4.65 -3.67 9.96
N THR A 129 -3.52 -3.07 9.61
CA THR A 129 -3.21 -2.65 8.24
C THR A 129 -1.79 -3.04 7.84
N GLY A 130 -1.52 -3.08 6.54
CA GLY A 130 -0.19 -3.33 5.96
C GLY A 130 0.63 -2.06 5.66
N GLU A 131 0.12 -0.87 6.01
CA GLU A 131 0.83 0.40 5.84
C GLU A 131 2.20 0.39 6.54
N GLY A 132 3.18 1.09 5.98
CA GLY A 132 4.56 1.13 6.50
C GLY A 132 5.47 0.07 5.89
N SER A 133 4.93 -0.96 5.24
CA SER A 133 5.73 -2.04 4.65
C SER A 133 6.63 -1.52 3.53
N ASP A 134 6.10 -0.69 2.63
CA ASP A 134 6.86 -0.14 1.51
C ASP A 134 8.03 0.74 1.96
N GLU A 135 7.88 1.50 3.05
CA GLU A 135 8.95 2.31 3.63
C GLU A 135 10.02 1.46 4.31
N HIS A 136 9.61 0.37 4.97
CA HIS A 136 10.55 -0.54 5.64
C HIS A 136 11.32 -1.42 4.66
N PHE A 137 10.69 -1.83 3.56
CA PHE A 137 11.24 -2.80 2.60
C PHE A 137 11.58 -2.20 1.24
N ALA A 138 11.47 -0.89 1.09
CA ALA A 138 11.70 -0.18 -0.17
C ALA A 138 10.82 -0.71 -1.32
N GLY A 139 9.53 -0.95 -1.03
CA GLY A 139 8.57 -1.56 -1.96
C GLY A 139 8.08 -0.64 -3.07
N TYR A 140 8.24 0.68 -2.92
CA TYR A 140 7.85 1.63 -3.96
C TYR A 140 8.72 1.50 -5.22
N PRO A 141 8.13 1.55 -6.43
CA PRO A 141 8.87 1.46 -7.70
C PRO A 141 9.99 2.51 -7.86
N CYS A 142 9.88 3.67 -7.19
CA CYS A 142 10.92 4.70 -7.21
C CYS A 142 12.25 4.20 -6.63
N PHE A 143 12.20 3.34 -5.61
CA PHE A 143 13.40 2.81 -4.99
C PHE A 143 14.19 1.90 -5.94
N HIS A 144 13.52 1.19 -6.85
CA HIS A 144 14.22 0.39 -7.86
C HIS A 144 15.08 1.26 -8.78
N VAL A 145 14.53 2.40 -9.22
CA VAL A 145 15.25 3.32 -10.11
C VAL A 145 16.45 3.93 -9.40
N GLU A 146 16.27 4.37 -8.15
CA GLU A 146 17.37 4.90 -7.34
C GLU A 146 18.43 3.84 -7.04
N PHE A 147 18.03 2.63 -6.69
CA PHE A 147 18.95 1.52 -6.39
C PHE A 147 19.79 1.11 -7.60
N LEU A 148 19.25 1.21 -8.81
CA LEU A 148 19.93 0.83 -10.05
C LEU A 148 20.75 1.97 -10.67
N ARG A 149 20.64 3.21 -10.14
CA ARG A 149 21.28 4.40 -10.71
C ARG A 149 22.80 4.29 -10.71
N GLU A 150 23.39 3.73 -9.67
CA GLU A 150 24.83 3.55 -9.57
C GLU A 150 25.22 2.20 -8.96
N ALA A 151 26.51 1.90 -8.98
CA ALA A 151 27.04 0.69 -8.37
C ALA A 151 26.97 0.81 -6.85
N ASP A 152 26.35 -0.17 -6.18
CA ASP A 152 26.35 -0.19 -4.73
C ASP A 152 27.74 -0.56 -4.19
N GLY A 153 28.45 0.45 -3.69
CA GLY A 153 29.76 0.28 -3.07
C GLY A 153 29.74 -0.54 -1.77
N ALA A 154 28.57 -0.68 -1.11
CA ALA A 154 28.41 -1.53 0.06
C ALA A 154 28.29 -3.02 -0.32
N SER A 155 27.94 -3.32 -1.57
CA SER A 155 27.81 -4.68 -2.11
C SER A 155 28.68 -4.88 -3.36
N PRO A 156 30.03 -4.85 -3.22
CA PRO A 156 30.95 -4.94 -4.35
C PRO A 156 30.87 -6.29 -5.08
N ASP A 157 30.40 -7.32 -4.38
CA ASP A 157 30.30 -8.66 -4.92
C ASP A 157 29.00 -8.95 -5.69
N SER A 158 28.02 -8.06 -5.62
CA SER A 158 26.75 -8.16 -6.34
C SER A 158 26.96 -8.16 -7.86
N GLU A 159 26.18 -8.98 -8.58
CA GLU A 159 26.13 -8.96 -10.04
C GLU A 159 25.75 -7.58 -10.58
N LEU A 160 24.88 -6.84 -9.89
CA LEU A 160 24.48 -5.48 -10.27
C LEU A 160 25.62 -4.46 -10.10
N THR A 161 26.56 -4.72 -9.21
CA THR A 161 27.75 -3.89 -9.02
C THR A 161 28.82 -4.21 -10.05
N LYS A 162 29.05 -5.51 -10.32
CA LYS A 162 30.06 -5.99 -11.26
C LYS A 162 29.69 -5.76 -12.73
N ASN A 163 28.41 -5.91 -13.07
CA ASN A 163 27.93 -5.85 -14.44
C ASN A 163 27.15 -4.55 -14.71
N GLY A 164 27.88 -3.52 -15.15
CA GLY A 164 27.31 -2.22 -15.49
C GLY A 164 26.29 -2.26 -16.63
N GLU A 165 26.46 -3.16 -17.61
CA GLU A 165 25.51 -3.29 -18.72
C GLU A 165 24.17 -3.87 -18.26
N LEU A 166 24.21 -4.92 -17.43
CA LEU A 166 23.00 -5.49 -16.82
C LEU A 166 22.28 -4.43 -15.98
N ARG A 167 23.02 -3.70 -15.13
CA ARG A 167 22.45 -2.65 -14.29
C ARG A 167 21.79 -1.55 -15.13
N GLU A 168 22.47 -1.06 -16.16
CA GLU A 168 21.96 -0.03 -17.06
C GLU A 168 20.67 -0.49 -17.79
N ASN A 169 20.61 -1.75 -18.22
CA ASN A 169 19.41 -2.31 -18.85
C ASN A 169 18.23 -2.40 -17.88
N LEU A 170 18.48 -2.84 -16.64
CA LEU A 170 17.46 -2.86 -15.59
C LEU A 170 17.02 -1.45 -15.19
N PHE A 171 17.95 -0.51 -15.09
CA PHE A 171 17.68 0.89 -14.80
C PHE A 171 16.72 1.50 -15.84
N LYS A 172 17.00 1.31 -17.13
CA LYS A 172 16.10 1.74 -18.21
C LYS A 172 14.72 1.09 -18.13
N SER A 173 14.67 -0.21 -17.82
CA SER A 173 13.40 -0.92 -17.64
C SER A 173 12.59 -0.34 -16.47
N ALA A 174 13.24 -0.08 -15.33
CA ALA A 174 12.60 0.50 -14.14
C ALA A 174 12.12 1.94 -14.40
N GLN A 175 12.90 2.74 -15.12
CA GLN A 175 12.47 4.08 -15.56
C GLN A 175 11.25 4.03 -16.48
N GLN A 176 11.23 3.10 -17.44
CA GLN A 176 10.10 2.93 -18.34
C GLN A 176 8.83 2.49 -17.60
N GLU A 177 8.97 1.59 -16.63
CA GLU A 177 7.87 1.17 -15.77
C GLU A 177 7.34 2.34 -14.94
N MET A 178 8.25 3.10 -14.30
CA MET A 178 7.89 4.29 -13.55
C MET A 178 7.14 5.29 -14.44
N LYS A 179 7.65 5.60 -15.63
CA LYS A 179 6.96 6.47 -16.60
C LYS A 179 5.54 5.97 -16.90
N GLY A 180 5.36 4.67 -17.12
CA GLY A 180 4.05 4.07 -17.35
C GLY A 180 3.12 4.07 -16.12
N ILE A 181 3.64 4.13 -14.90
CA ILE A 181 2.83 4.32 -13.69
C ILE A 181 2.28 5.76 -13.67
N TRP A 182 3.14 6.75 -13.90
CA TRP A 182 2.75 8.16 -13.89
C TRP A 182 1.77 8.54 -14.99
N GLU A 183 1.96 8.03 -16.20
CA GLU A 183 1.01 8.21 -17.30
C GLU A 183 -0.38 7.64 -16.95
N ARG A 184 -0.42 6.49 -16.24
CA ARG A 184 -1.70 5.88 -15.83
C ARG A 184 -2.43 6.70 -14.76
N VAL A 185 -1.71 7.29 -13.81
CA VAL A 185 -2.31 8.15 -12.77
C VAL A 185 -2.61 9.58 -13.27
N GLY A 186 -2.47 9.83 -14.58
CA GLY A 186 -2.79 11.12 -15.21
C GLY A 186 -1.70 12.18 -15.10
N GLY A 187 -0.50 11.80 -14.66
CA GLY A 187 0.67 12.67 -14.65
C GLY A 187 1.16 12.97 -16.07
N THR A 188 1.50 14.24 -16.34
CA THR A 188 2.07 14.62 -17.64
C THR A 188 3.57 14.42 -17.60
N VAL A 189 4.05 13.32 -18.20
CA VAL A 189 5.50 13.09 -18.30
C VAL A 189 6.07 14.01 -19.38
N LEU A 190 6.79 15.05 -18.97
CA LEU A 190 7.43 15.99 -19.88
C LEU A 190 8.73 15.39 -20.42
N ASP A 191 8.74 15.05 -21.70
CA ASP A 191 9.96 14.64 -22.39
C ASP A 191 10.90 15.85 -22.59
N ASN A 192 12.16 15.75 -22.15
CA ASN A 192 13.24 16.74 -22.32
C ASN A 192 13.26 17.96 -21.39
N VAL A 193 12.81 17.84 -20.13
CA VAL A 193 13.13 18.87 -19.12
C VAL A 193 14.60 18.68 -18.70
N PRO A 194 15.47 19.70 -18.85
CA PRO A 194 16.85 19.58 -18.38
C PRO A 194 16.87 19.44 -16.86
N ALA A 195 17.57 18.42 -16.36
CA ALA A 195 17.75 18.20 -14.93
C ALA A 195 18.31 19.48 -14.24
N PRO A 196 17.71 19.94 -13.13
CA PRO A 196 18.24 21.01 -12.33
C PRO A 196 19.63 20.63 -11.82
N GLN A 197 20.51 21.62 -11.73
CA GLN A 197 21.87 21.40 -11.25
C GLN A 197 21.84 20.94 -9.78
N SER A 198 22.13 19.65 -9.56
CA SER A 198 22.30 19.09 -8.22
C SER A 198 23.73 19.27 -7.72
N SER A 199 23.86 19.65 -6.45
CA SER A 199 25.14 19.63 -5.73
C SER A 199 25.62 18.20 -5.42
N ALA A 200 24.76 17.19 -5.58
CA ALA A 200 25.08 15.77 -5.40
C ALA A 200 25.64 15.10 -6.67
N GLY A 201 25.75 15.81 -7.79
CA GLY A 201 26.27 15.30 -9.06
C GLY A 201 25.22 15.20 -10.17
N PRO A 202 25.64 14.89 -11.42
CA PRO A 202 24.73 14.75 -12.56
C PRO A 202 23.71 13.62 -12.32
N GLY A 203 22.42 13.87 -12.60
CA GLY A 203 21.35 12.85 -12.56
C GLY A 203 20.67 12.63 -11.20
N ALA A 204 21.09 13.33 -10.13
CA ALA A 204 20.54 13.13 -8.78
C ALA A 204 19.03 13.37 -8.65
N PHE A 205 18.44 14.18 -9.53
CA PHE A 205 17.00 14.48 -9.53
C PHE A 205 16.26 14.02 -10.80
N ASP A 206 16.92 13.31 -11.74
CA ASP A 206 16.32 12.93 -13.05
C ASP A 206 14.97 12.20 -12.94
N THR A 207 14.79 11.46 -11.85
CA THR A 207 13.55 10.75 -11.49
C THR A 207 12.53 11.66 -10.83
N CYS A 208 12.92 12.58 -9.96
CA CYS A 208 11.97 13.47 -9.28
C CYS A 208 11.41 14.53 -10.25
N ASP A 209 12.23 15.02 -11.18
CA ASP A 209 11.87 16.14 -12.06
C ASP A 209 10.99 15.74 -13.24
N THR A 210 11.02 14.47 -13.64
CA THR A 210 10.11 13.93 -14.68
C THR A 210 8.72 13.62 -14.14
N LEU A 211 8.53 13.66 -12.82
CA LEU A 211 7.34 13.16 -12.12
C LEU A 211 6.56 14.24 -11.34
N LEU A 212 7.15 15.41 -11.08
CA LEU A 212 6.58 16.47 -10.24
C LEU A 212 5.94 17.65 -11.00
N ALA A 213 5.54 17.46 -12.27
CA ALA A 213 4.86 18.48 -13.07
C ALA A 213 3.44 18.09 -13.49
#